data_AF-A0A9E5PAB9-F1
#
_entry.id   AF-A0A9E5PAB9-F1
#
_cell.length_a   1.000
_cell.length_b   1.000
_cell.length_c   1.000
_cell.angle_alpha   90.00
_cell.angle_beta   90.00
_cell.angle_gamma   90.00
#
_symmetry.space_group_name_H-M   'P 1'
#
loop_
_entity.id
_entity.type
_entity.pdbx_description
1 polymer ?
#
loop_
_entity_poly.entity_id
_entity_poly.type
_entity_poly.pdbx_seq_one_letter_code
_entity_poly.pdbx_strand_id
1 'polypeptide(L)'
;MLAPVSPAELLDKITILEIKSERMADPAQRANVRHELRVLEQVWEEVAASDERTRRLRADLKAINERLWEIEDAIRAKEAQRQFDDEFVELARSVYRSNDRRAALKRELNAHLGSELREEKSYQDY
;
A
#
# COMPACT_ATOMS: atom_id res chain seq x y z
N MET A 1 -21.82 4.95 8.27
CA MET A 1 -21.57 3.50 8.37
C MET A 1 -20.09 3.33 8.66
N LEU A 2 -19.71 2.60 9.69
CA LEU A 2 -18.31 2.24 10.00
C LEU A 2 -18.12 0.77 9.61
N ALA A 3 -17.05 0.47 8.88
CA ALA A 3 -16.67 -0.89 8.52
C ALA A 3 -15.37 -1.24 9.28
N PRO A 4 -15.36 -2.28 10.12
CA PRO A 4 -14.14 -2.69 10.81
C PRO A 4 -13.13 -3.22 9.81
N VAL A 5 -11.86 -2.83 9.96
CA VAL A 5 -10.72 -3.29 9.16
C VAL A 5 -9.56 -3.64 10.08
N SER A 6 -8.64 -4.48 9.61
CA SER A 6 -7.43 -4.78 10.39
C SER A 6 -6.51 -3.55 10.49
N PRO A 7 -5.69 -3.44 11.56
CA PRO A 7 -4.67 -2.40 11.67
C PRO A 7 -3.74 -2.32 10.46
N ALA A 8 -3.38 -3.45 9.85
CA ALA A 8 -2.56 -3.46 8.65
C ALA A 8 -3.25 -2.90 7.42
N GLU A 9 -4.56 -3.10 7.27
CA GLU A 9 -5.31 -2.46 6.18
C GLU A 9 -5.39 -0.95 6.35
N LEU A 10 -5.58 -0.50 7.58
CA LEU A 10 -5.61 0.92 7.90
C LEU A 10 -4.25 1.57 7.53
N LEU A 11 -3.15 0.97 7.98
CA LEU A 11 -1.80 1.47 7.65
C LEU A 11 -1.48 1.36 6.16
N ASP A 12 -1.87 0.27 5.48
CA ASP A 12 -1.69 0.14 4.02
C ASP A 12 -2.35 1.31 3.29
N LYS A 13 -3.61 1.58 3.62
CA LYS A 13 -4.36 2.70 3.05
C LYS A 13 -3.75 4.06 3.39
N ILE A 14 -3.32 4.27 4.63
CA ILE A 14 -2.60 5.50 5.04
C ILE A 14 -1.36 5.70 4.17
N THR A 15 -0.51 4.69 4.01
CA THR A 15 0.72 4.82 3.20
C THR A 15 0.45 5.12 1.73
N ILE A 16 -0.60 4.54 1.14
CA ILE A 16 -1.04 4.86 -0.22
C ILE A 16 -1.49 6.33 -0.32
N LEU A 17 -2.23 6.83 0.68
CA LEU A 17 -2.69 8.21 0.71
C LEU A 17 -1.54 9.20 0.93
N GLU A 18 -0.53 8.86 1.73
CA GLU A 18 0.70 9.64 1.86
C GLU A 18 1.36 9.84 0.49
N ILE A 19 1.61 8.75 -0.24
CA ILE A 19 2.22 8.76 -1.58
C ILE A 19 1.39 9.60 -2.55
N LYS A 20 0.06 9.40 -2.56
CA LYS A 20 -0.86 10.22 -3.38
C LYS A 20 -0.77 11.70 -3.01
N SER A 21 -0.70 12.03 -1.72
CA SER A 21 -0.62 13.41 -1.25
C SER A 21 0.67 14.12 -1.68
N GLU A 22 1.75 13.34 -1.87
CA GLU A 22 3.07 13.78 -2.31
C GLU A 22 3.15 13.92 -3.84
N ARG A 23 2.56 12.97 -4.60
CA ARG A 23 2.75 12.85 -6.05
C ARG A 23 1.61 13.45 -6.90
N MET A 24 0.41 13.66 -6.35
CA MET A 24 -0.71 14.18 -7.15
C MET A 24 -0.54 15.66 -7.53
N ALA A 25 -0.69 15.94 -8.83
CA ALA A 25 -0.59 17.28 -9.41
C ALA A 25 -1.86 18.12 -9.21
N ASP A 26 -3.05 17.51 -9.39
CA ASP A 26 -4.33 18.22 -9.29
C ASP A 26 -4.60 18.69 -7.84
N PRO A 27 -4.77 20.01 -7.61
CA PRO A 27 -4.93 20.55 -6.25
C PRO A 27 -6.20 20.07 -5.54
N ALA A 28 -7.30 19.89 -6.27
CA ALA A 28 -8.59 19.49 -5.68
C ALA A 28 -8.54 18.02 -5.26
N GLN A 29 -7.99 17.15 -6.10
CA GLN A 29 -7.76 15.74 -5.78
C GLN A 29 -6.80 15.59 -4.61
N ARG A 30 -5.69 16.36 -4.59
CA ARG A 30 -4.73 16.35 -3.49
C ARG A 30 -5.34 16.84 -2.18
N ALA A 31 -6.21 17.85 -2.22
CA ALA A 31 -6.95 18.32 -1.04
C ALA A 31 -7.87 17.23 -0.48
N ASN A 32 -8.58 16.51 -1.35
CA ASN A 32 -9.41 15.38 -0.96
C ASN A 32 -8.59 14.24 -0.32
N VAL A 33 -7.48 13.84 -0.94
CA VAL A 33 -6.56 12.82 -0.40
C VAL A 33 -6.02 13.22 0.98
N ARG A 34 -5.61 14.48 1.15
CA ARG A 34 -5.12 14.98 2.45
C ARG A 34 -6.21 15.01 3.52
N HIS A 35 -7.47 15.29 3.14
CA HIS A 35 -8.58 15.18 4.06
C HIS A 35 -8.78 13.74 4.52
N GLU A 36 -8.83 12.79 3.58
CA GLU A 36 -8.96 11.36 3.90
C GLU A 36 -7.80 10.85 4.76
N LEU A 37 -6.56 11.19 4.40
CA LEU A 37 -5.36 10.85 5.17
C LEU A 37 -5.46 11.32 6.62
N ARG A 38 -5.88 12.58 6.84
CA ARG A 38 -6.03 13.15 8.18
C ARG A 38 -7.04 12.36 9.02
N VAL A 39 -8.19 11.99 8.44
CA VAL A 39 -9.21 11.22 9.17
C VAL A 39 -8.67 9.85 9.58
N LEU A 40 -7.92 9.17 8.70
CA LEU A 40 -7.39 7.84 9.01
C LEU A 40 -6.22 7.88 10.01
N GLU A 41 -5.37 8.91 9.95
CA GLU A 41 -4.30 9.10 10.94
C GLU A 41 -4.87 9.32 12.35
N GLN A 42 -5.96 10.08 12.48
CA GLN A 42 -6.64 10.26 13.78
C GLN A 42 -7.13 8.91 14.35
N VAL A 43 -7.70 8.05 13.50
CA VAL A 43 -8.10 6.70 13.91
C VAL A 43 -6.89 5.87 14.34
N TRP A 44 -5.75 5.99 13.64
CA TRP A 44 -4.52 5.28 14.00
C TRP A 44 -3.93 5.76 15.33
N GLU A 45 -3.96 7.06 15.60
CA GLU A 45 -3.50 7.66 16.86
C GLU A 45 -4.27 7.12 18.07
N GLU A 46 -5.58 6.87 17.94
CA GLU A 46 -6.42 6.30 19.00
C GLU A 46 -6.06 4.84 19.35
N VAL A 47 -5.48 4.09 18.41
CA VAL A 47 -5.09 2.68 18.58
C VAL A 47 -3.70 2.52 19.21
N ALA A 48 -2.90 3.58 19.26
CA ALA A 48 -1.45 3.55 19.29
C ALA A 48 -0.77 2.55 20.27
N ALA A 49 -0.21 1.48 19.67
CA ALA A 49 1.07 0.86 20.08
C ALA A 49 2.13 1.21 19.02
N SER A 50 2.70 2.41 19.08
CA SER A 50 3.78 2.84 18.16
C SER A 50 5.16 2.52 18.73
N ASP A 51 5.43 1.23 18.87
CA ASP A 51 6.81 0.79 19.07
C ASP A 51 7.63 0.94 17.78
N GLU A 52 8.94 0.76 17.93
CA GLU A 52 9.90 0.89 16.83
C GLU A 52 9.62 -0.11 15.69
N ARG A 53 9.09 -1.30 16.01
CA ARG A 53 8.81 -2.32 15.00
C ARG A 53 7.62 -1.93 14.12
N THR A 54 6.54 -1.42 14.71
CA THR A 54 5.39 -0.90 13.97
C THR A 54 5.80 0.23 13.02
N ARG A 55 6.68 1.14 13.46
CA ARG A 55 7.18 2.22 12.60
C ARG A 55 7.97 1.71 11.41
N ARG A 56 8.86 0.73 11.62
CA ARG A 56 9.64 0.10 10.55
C ARG A 56 8.74 -0.62 9.54
N LEU A 57 7.79 -1.42 10.03
CA LEU A 57 6.85 -2.13 9.16
C LEU A 57 5.96 -1.18 8.36
N ARG A 58 5.51 -0.05 8.94
CA ARG A 58 4.81 1.02 8.21
C ARG A 58 5.69 1.64 7.12
N ALA A 59 6.96 1.92 7.42
CA ALA A 59 7.90 2.46 6.43
C ALA A 59 8.16 1.48 5.28
N ASP A 60 8.38 0.20 5.58
CA ASP A 60 8.54 -0.86 4.57
C ASP A 60 7.27 -1.01 3.71
N LEU A 61 6.09 -0.90 4.32
CA LEU A 61 4.81 -0.95 3.62
C LEU A 61 4.67 0.24 2.64
N LYS A 62 5.05 1.45 3.06
CA LYS A 62 5.11 2.63 2.18
C LYS A 62 6.07 2.39 1.02
N ALA A 63 7.29 1.92 1.29
CA ALA A 63 8.29 1.67 0.25
C ALA A 63 7.81 0.66 -0.81
N ILE A 64 7.10 -0.40 -0.41
CA ILE A 64 6.50 -1.35 -1.36
C ILE A 64 5.35 -0.72 -2.15
N ASN A 65 4.52 0.13 -1.54
CA ASN A 65 3.48 0.86 -2.26
C ASN A 65 4.08 1.87 -3.26
N GLU A 66 5.20 2.52 -2.93
CA GLU A 66 5.94 3.38 -3.87
C GLU A 66 6.49 2.57 -5.05
N ARG A 67 7.04 1.39 -4.76
CA ARG A 67 7.54 0.49 -5.80
C ARG A 67 6.43 0.04 -6.75
N LEU A 68 5.25 -0.31 -6.21
CA LEU A 68 4.07 -0.65 -7.01
C LEU A 68 3.63 0.51 -7.89
N TRP A 69 3.66 1.74 -7.36
CA TRP A 69 3.35 2.95 -8.13
C TRP A 69 4.32 3.11 -9.32
N GLU A 70 5.62 2.98 -9.09
CA GLU A 70 6.63 3.07 -10.15
C GLU A 70 6.47 1.99 -11.23
N ILE A 71 6.16 0.76 -10.82
CA ILE A 71 5.89 -0.34 -11.74
C ILE A 71 4.65 -0.01 -12.59
N GLU A 72 3.58 0.49 -11.98
CA GLU A 72 2.37 0.88 -12.71
C GLU A 72 2.63 2.01 -13.70
N ASP A 73 3.36 3.05 -13.31
CA ASP A 73 3.75 4.14 -14.19
C ASP A 73 4.59 3.64 -15.39
N ALA A 74 5.53 2.73 -15.15
CA ALA A 74 6.34 2.12 -16.21
C ALA A 74 5.50 1.25 -17.17
N ILE A 75 4.57 0.46 -16.65
CA ILE A 75 3.63 -0.34 -17.47
C ILE A 75 2.77 0.59 -18.32
N ARG A 76 2.21 1.66 -17.75
CA ARG A 76 1.39 2.64 -18.48
C ARG A 76 2.19 3.36 -19.58
N ALA A 77 3.45 3.68 -19.32
CA ALA A 77 4.34 4.30 -20.31
C ALA A 77 4.61 3.38 -21.50
N LYS A 78 4.82 2.07 -21.26
CA LYS A 78 4.96 1.07 -22.32
C LYS A 78 3.65 0.82 -23.08
N GLU A 79 2.53 0.74 -22.37
CA GLU A 79 1.19 0.60 -22.97
C GLU A 79 0.88 1.76 -23.94
N ALA A 80 1.16 2.99 -23.53
CA ALA A 80 0.96 4.18 -24.37
C ALA A 80 1.79 4.13 -25.67
N GLN A 81 2.96 3.49 -25.62
CA GLN A 81 3.85 3.24 -26.76
C GLN A 81 3.55 1.94 -27.49
N ARG A 82 2.61 1.12 -27.00
CA ARG A 82 2.31 -0.24 -27.47
C ARG A 82 3.53 -1.16 -27.50
N GLN A 83 4.43 -1.02 -26.53
CA GLN A 83 5.63 -1.84 -26.37
C GLN A 83 5.36 -3.01 -25.43
N PHE A 84 5.14 -4.19 -26.00
CA PHE A 84 4.87 -5.44 -25.28
C PHE A 84 6.08 -6.38 -25.35
N ASP A 85 7.22 -5.88 -24.91
CA ASP A 85 8.51 -6.55 -24.96
C ASP A 85 8.82 -7.34 -23.66
N ASP A 86 10.00 -7.95 -23.60
CA ASP A 86 10.44 -8.71 -22.41
C ASP A 86 10.44 -7.85 -21.14
N GLU A 87 10.73 -6.56 -21.25
CA GLU A 87 10.68 -5.64 -20.12
C GLU A 87 9.24 -5.42 -19.64
N PHE A 88 8.26 -5.29 -20.55
CA PHE A 88 6.84 -5.27 -20.18
C PHE A 88 6.44 -6.54 -19.41
N VAL A 89 6.88 -7.71 -19.88
CA VAL A 89 6.61 -9.00 -19.20
C VAL A 89 7.23 -9.01 -17.81
N GLU A 90 8.47 -8.55 -17.65
CA GLU A 90 9.13 -8.49 -16.35
C GLU A 90 8.50 -7.47 -15.39
N LEU A 91 8.05 -6.32 -15.89
CA LEU A 91 7.28 -5.35 -15.11
C LEU A 91 5.97 -5.97 -14.62
N ALA A 92 5.20 -6.60 -15.51
CA ALA A 92 3.96 -7.28 -15.13
C ALA A 92 4.21 -8.37 -14.08
N ARG A 93 5.31 -9.13 -14.22
CA ARG A 93 5.69 -10.13 -13.23
C ARG A 93 6.10 -9.53 -11.88
N SER A 94 6.72 -8.36 -11.90
CA SER A 94 7.11 -7.67 -10.67
C SER A 94 5.92 -7.17 -9.84
N VAL A 95 4.75 -6.98 -10.46
CA VAL A 95 3.51 -6.59 -9.77
C VAL A 95 3.09 -7.64 -8.74
N TYR A 96 2.96 -8.92 -9.12
CA TYR A 96 2.54 -9.95 -8.18
C TYR A 96 3.58 -10.16 -7.07
N ARG A 97 4.88 -10.17 -7.41
CA ARG A 97 5.97 -10.26 -6.42
C ARG A 97 5.89 -9.14 -5.38
N SER A 98 5.64 -7.92 -5.82
CA SER A 98 5.53 -6.75 -4.94
C SER A 98 4.25 -6.81 -4.10
N ASN A 99 3.13 -7.24 -4.68
CA ASN A 99 1.86 -7.45 -3.96
C ASN A 99 1.94 -8.57 -2.91
N ASP A 100 2.69 -9.63 -3.19
CA ASP A 100 2.91 -10.72 -2.23
C ASP A 100 3.80 -10.26 -1.08
N ARG A 101 4.84 -9.47 -1.37
CA ARG A 101 5.63 -8.82 -0.32
C ARG A 101 4.80 -7.86 0.52
N ARG A 102 3.93 -7.05 -0.11
CA ARG A 102 2.98 -6.17 0.59
C ARG A 102 2.08 -6.94 1.53
N ALA A 103 1.50 -8.05 1.04
CA ALA A 103 0.66 -8.91 1.86
C ALA A 103 1.41 -9.58 3.01
N ALA A 104 2.67 -9.99 2.80
CA ALA A 104 3.51 -10.54 3.85
C ALA A 104 3.79 -9.51 4.96
N LEU A 105 4.10 -8.26 4.59
CA LEU A 105 4.29 -7.16 5.55
C LEU A 105 3.01 -6.88 6.35
N LYS A 106 1.85 -6.85 5.68
CA LYS A 106 0.56 -6.67 6.35
C LYS A 106 0.25 -7.80 7.33
N ARG A 107 0.57 -9.05 6.97
CA ARG A 107 0.43 -10.21 7.88
C ARG A 107 1.35 -10.08 9.09
N GLU A 108 2.60 -9.69 8.89
CA GLU A 108 3.54 -9.46 9.99
C GLU A 108 3.05 -8.35 10.93
N LEU A 109 2.56 -7.24 10.38
CA LEU A 109 2.02 -6.13 11.15
C LEU A 109 0.77 -6.53 11.94
N ASN A 110 -0.17 -7.24 11.33
CA ASN A 110 -1.36 -7.74 12.03
C ASN A 110 -1.01 -8.71 13.15
N ALA A 111 -0.02 -9.60 12.95
CA ALA A 111 0.46 -10.51 13.99
C ALA A 111 1.13 -9.74 15.14
N HIS A 112 1.95 -8.75 14.82
CA HIS A 112 2.64 -7.91 15.82
C HIS A 112 1.65 -7.09 16.67
N LEU A 113 0.59 -6.57 16.05
CA LEU A 113 -0.44 -5.77 16.72
C LEU A 113 -1.58 -6.61 17.35
N GLY A 114 -1.50 -7.94 17.27
CA GLY A 114 -2.52 -8.84 17.84
C GLY A 114 -3.90 -8.70 17.19
N SER A 115 -3.95 -8.37 15.89
CA SER A 115 -5.22 -8.16 15.16
C SER A 115 -6.07 -9.43 15.09
N GLU A 116 -7.35 -9.32 15.44
CA GLU A 116 -8.35 -10.38 15.23
C GLU A 116 -8.73 -10.53 13.75
N LEU A 117 -8.58 -9.45 12.98
CA LEU A 117 -8.87 -9.42 11.55
C LEU A 117 -7.59 -9.67 10.75
N ARG A 118 -7.68 -10.51 9.73
CA ARG A 118 -6.59 -10.76 8.78
C ARG A 118 -7.13 -11.05 7.40
N GLU A 119 -6.42 -10.59 6.38
CA GLU A 119 -6.68 -10.95 4.99
C GLU A 119 -6.10 -12.34 4.70
N GLU A 120 -6.93 -13.26 4.19
CA GLU A 120 -6.50 -14.56 3.72
C GLU A 120 -6.38 -14.54 2.19
N LYS A 121 -5.28 -15.09 1.67
CA LYS A 121 -5.05 -15.20 0.23
C LYS A 121 -5.01 -16.68 -0.16
N SER A 122 -5.82 -17.05 -1.14
CA SER A 122 -5.78 -18.37 -1.79
C SER A 122 -5.03 -18.25 -3.10
N TYR A 123 -3.71 -18.44 -3.08
CA TYR A 123 -2.91 -18.53 -4.30
C TYR A 123 -2.22 -19.87 -4.37
N GLN A 124 -2.03 -20.37 -5.60
CA GLN A 124 -1.07 -21.43 -5.87
C GLN A 124 0.32 -20.80 -5.97
N ASP A 125 1.33 -21.44 -5.40
CA ASP A 125 2.73 -21.06 -5.62
C ASP A 125 3.02 -21.20 -7.13
N TYR A 126 3.51 -20.13 -7.76
CA TYR A 126 3.87 -20.05 -9.18
C TYR A 126 5.37 -20.21 -9.40
#